data_AF-A0A9P6QMZ2-F1
#
_entry.id   AF-A0A9P6QMZ2-F1
#
_cell.length_a   1.000
_cell.length_b   1.000
_cell.length_c   1.000
_cell.angle_alpha   90.00
_cell.angle_beta   90.00
_cell.angle_gamma   90.00
#
_symmetry.space_group_name_H-M   'P 1'
#
loop_
_entity.id
_entity.type
_entity.pdbx_description
1 polymer ?
#
loop_
_entity_poly.entity_id
_entity_poly.type
_entity_poly.pdbx_seq_one_letter_code
_entity_poly.pdbx_strand_id
1 'polypeptide(L)'
;FWRDSLDKIFAGVSPQQPVALALAHAIQEQELHQQQNGGAGDSEMSLIWFKRMITEREQNLSDPQFMTLGQMETYCENTFGSLLYLQLESVGVKSLEADHAASHMAKAMGIATMLRAFPFHMHQNRMIIPAEITAK
;
A
#
# COMPACT_ATOMS: atom_id res chain seq x y z
N PHE A 1 14.36 -6.84 -7.43
CA PHE A 1 14.92 -5.54 -6.99
C PHE A 1 14.21 -4.97 -5.77
N TRP A 2 12.98 -4.45 -5.86
CA TRP A 2 12.36 -3.73 -4.73
C TRP A 2 12.08 -4.62 -3.51
N ARG A 3 11.64 -5.87 -3.71
CA ARG A 3 11.49 -6.85 -2.61
C ARG A 3 12.82 -7.11 -1.92
N ASP A 4 13.86 -7.43 -2.69
CA ASP A 4 15.22 -7.66 -2.17
C ASP A 4 15.76 -6.43 -1.45
N SER A 5 15.42 -5.23 -1.92
CA SER A 5 15.82 -3.97 -1.27
C SER A 5 15.14 -3.81 0.08
N LEU A 6 13.85 -4.12 0.19
CA LEU A 6 13.13 -4.12 1.46
C LEU A 6 13.70 -5.16 2.42
N ASP A 7 13.94 -6.39 1.96
CA ASP A 7 14.55 -7.44 2.78
C ASP A 7 15.91 -7.00 3.34
N LYS A 8 16.72 -6.35 2.51
CA LYS A 8 18.00 -5.76 2.89
C LYS A 8 17.87 -4.62 3.88
N ILE A 9 16.93 -3.70 3.69
CA ILE A 9 16.66 -2.60 4.62
C ILE A 9 16.27 -3.14 5.99
N PHE A 10 15.32 -4.08 6.05
CA PHE A 10 14.87 -4.70 7.29
C PHE A 10 15.92 -5.61 7.94
N ALA A 11 16.93 -6.06 7.19
CA ALA A 11 18.12 -6.73 7.72
C ALA A 11 19.25 -5.75 8.14
N GLY A 12 19.03 -4.43 8.05
CA GLY A 12 20.01 -3.41 8.42
C GLY A 12 21.12 -3.16 7.37
N VAL A 13 20.97 -3.66 6.15
CA VAL A 13 21.97 -3.54 5.06
C VAL A 13 21.38 -2.81 3.86
N SER A 14 21.13 -1.50 4.01
CA SER A 14 20.45 -0.71 2.97
C SER A 14 21.23 -0.64 1.64
N PRO A 15 20.57 -0.89 0.50
CA PRO A 15 21.17 -0.67 -0.82
C PRO A 15 21.55 0.80 -1.04
N GLN A 16 22.60 1.05 -1.83
CA GLN A 16 23.08 2.39 -2.20
C GLN A 16 22.18 3.03 -3.29
N GLN A 17 20.89 3.17 -2.98
CA GLN A 17 19.89 3.82 -3.80
C GLN A 17 19.20 4.89 -2.96
N PRO A 18 19.04 6.14 -3.44
CA PRO A 18 18.54 7.25 -2.61
C PRO A 18 17.22 6.96 -1.90
N VAL A 19 16.27 6.34 -2.61
CA VAL A 19 14.95 5.99 -2.04
C VAL A 19 15.06 4.90 -0.99
N ALA A 20 15.93 3.90 -1.19
CA ALA A 20 16.15 2.83 -0.22
C ALA A 20 16.84 3.35 1.06
N LEU A 21 17.79 4.27 0.90
CA LEU A 21 18.46 4.94 2.02
C LEU A 21 17.49 5.82 2.82
N ALA A 22 16.66 6.61 2.14
CA ALA A 22 15.65 7.43 2.79
C ALA A 22 14.63 6.59 3.56
N LEU A 23 14.18 5.48 2.96
CA LEU A 23 13.27 4.56 3.64
C LEU A 23 13.91 3.91 4.87
N ALA A 24 15.16 3.47 4.76
CA ALA A 24 15.89 2.90 5.89
C ALA A 24 16.06 3.90 7.04
N HIS A 25 16.40 5.15 6.70
CA HIS A 25 16.50 6.22 7.69
C HIS A 25 15.16 6.47 8.39
N ALA A 26 14.06 6.53 7.62
CA ALA A 26 12.72 6.75 8.19
C ALA A 26 12.28 5.62 9.13
N ILE A 27 12.57 4.36 8.78
CA ILE A 27 12.28 3.20 9.65
C ILE A 27 13.10 3.30 10.95
N GLN A 28 14.41 3.56 10.84
CA GLN A 28 15.29 3.69 12.00
C GLN A 28 14.90 4.86 12.92
N GLU A 29 14.56 6.02 12.36
CA GLU A 29 14.14 7.19 13.13
C GLU A 29 12.85 6.90 13.90
N GLN A 30 11.89 6.22 13.27
CA GLN A 30 10.66 5.80 13.91
C GLN A 30 10.92 4.83 15.07
N GLU A 31 11.80 3.84 14.89
CA GLU A 31 12.17 2.88 15.94
C GLU A 31 12.78 3.61 17.15
N LEU A 32 13.70 4.56 16.89
CA LEU A 32 14.33 5.37 17.94
C LEU A 32 13.31 6.25 18.68
N HIS A 33 12.40 6.91 17.97
CA HIS A 33 11.35 7.75 18.58
C HIS A 33 10.43 6.95 19.50
N GLN A 34 10.09 5.71 19.13
CA GLN A 34 9.25 4.87 19.97
C GLN A 34 9.97 4.33 21.21
N GLN A 35 11.24 3.93 21.06
CA GLN A 35 12.08 3.51 22.20
C GLN A 35 12.19 4.61 23.26
N GLN A 36 12.33 5.87 22.83
CA GLN A 36 12.42 7.02 23.74
C GLN A 36 11.10 7.33 24.48
N ASN A 37 9.95 7.09 23.84
CA ASN A 37 8.64 7.38 24.41
C ASN A 37 8.09 6.28 25.34
N GLY A 38 8.92 5.29 25.72
CA GLY A 38 8.50 4.18 26.59
C GLY A 38 7.52 3.23 25.91
N GLY A 39 7.44 3.26 24.57
CA GLY A 39 6.63 2.33 23.80
C GLY A 39 7.15 0.91 24.00
N ALA A 40 6.31 0.02 24.52
CA ALA A 40 6.62 -1.39 24.66
C ALA A 40 6.75 -2.02 23.26
N GLY A 41 7.99 -2.15 22.77
CA GLY A 41 8.53 -3.22 21.92
C GLY A 41 7.90 -3.57 20.55
N ASP A 42 6.66 -3.18 20.26
CA ASP A 42 5.85 -3.87 19.26
C ASP A 42 5.44 -2.99 18.07
N SER A 43 5.88 -1.72 18.00
CA SER A 43 5.49 -0.80 16.91
C SER A 43 6.56 -0.58 15.85
N GLU A 44 7.19 -1.67 15.41
CA GLU A 44 7.93 -1.68 14.15
C GLU A 44 6.97 -1.57 12.94
N MET A 45 7.42 -0.86 11.90
CA MET A 45 6.77 -0.87 10.60
C MET A 45 6.75 -2.29 10.01
N SER A 46 5.62 -2.72 9.48
CA SER A 46 5.47 -4.11 9.03
C SER A 46 5.91 -4.27 7.57
N LEU A 47 6.99 -5.03 7.36
CA LEU A 47 7.49 -5.41 6.03
C LEU A 47 6.40 -6.00 5.11
N ILE A 48 5.40 -6.67 5.70
CA ILE A 48 4.30 -7.30 4.97
C ILE A 48 3.50 -6.29 4.13
N TRP A 49 3.27 -5.08 4.62
CA TRP A 49 2.48 -4.08 3.90
C TRP A 49 3.21 -3.56 2.65
N PHE A 50 4.52 -3.33 2.76
CA PHE A 50 5.35 -3.00 1.60
C PHE A 50 5.29 -4.10 0.54
N LYS A 51 5.48 -5.36 0.96
CA LYS A 51 5.47 -6.50 0.04
C LYS A 51 4.08 -6.74 -0.57
N ARG A 52 3.01 -6.58 0.21
CA ARG A 52 1.62 -6.71 -0.27
C ARG A 52 1.34 -5.74 -1.42
N MET A 53 1.70 -4.46 -1.25
CA MET A 53 1.55 -3.45 -2.32
C MET A 53 2.35 -3.80 -3.58
N ILE A 54 3.61 -4.24 -3.44
CA ILE A 54 4.43 -4.62 -4.60
C ILE A 54 3.80 -5.80 -5.33
N THR A 55 3.35 -6.82 -4.59
CA THR A 55 2.72 -8.01 -5.17
C THR A 55 1.43 -7.68 -5.91
N GLU A 56 0.55 -6.87 -5.32
CA GLU A 56 -0.69 -6.48 -5.99
C GLU A 56 -0.42 -5.69 -7.28
N ARG A 57 0.53 -4.73 -7.23
CA ARG A 57 0.89 -3.94 -8.41
C ARG A 57 1.55 -4.78 -9.50
N GLU A 58 2.36 -5.76 -9.13
CA GLU A 58 2.98 -6.68 -10.08
C GLU A 58 1.93 -7.55 -10.78
N GLN A 59 0.98 -8.11 -10.03
CA GLN A 59 -0.13 -8.88 -10.58
C GLN A 59 -1.02 -8.05 -11.52
N ASN A 60 -1.12 -6.75 -11.26
CA ASN A 60 -1.86 -5.81 -12.07
C ASN A 60 -1.04 -5.21 -13.23
N LEU A 61 0.23 -5.58 -13.43
CA LEU A 61 1.04 -5.06 -14.55
C LEU A 61 0.49 -5.43 -15.93
N SER A 62 -0.16 -6.59 -16.04
CA SER A 62 -0.88 -7.00 -17.25
C SER A 62 -2.17 -6.22 -17.46
N ASP A 63 -2.52 -5.34 -16.52
CA ASP A 63 -3.71 -4.51 -16.52
C ASP A 63 -5.00 -5.26 -16.86
N PRO A 64 -5.35 -6.28 -16.06
CA PRO A 64 -6.61 -6.98 -16.26
C PRO A 64 -7.77 -6.05 -15.96
N GLN A 65 -8.83 -6.10 -16.79
CA GLN A 65 -10.11 -5.51 -16.43
C GLN A 65 -10.63 -6.19 -15.16
N PHE A 66 -11.13 -5.39 -14.21
CA PHE A 66 -11.84 -5.92 -13.06
C PHE A 66 -13.18 -6.50 -13.51
N MET A 67 -13.45 -7.78 -13.19
CA MET A 67 -14.72 -8.42 -13.54
C MET A 67 -15.80 -8.06 -12.53
N THR A 68 -15.43 -7.95 -11.25
CA THR A 68 -16.34 -7.63 -10.14
C THR A 68 -15.87 -6.42 -9.33
N LEU A 69 -16.79 -5.75 -8.63
CA LEU A 69 -16.46 -4.68 -7.69
C LEU A 69 -15.56 -5.21 -6.57
N GLY A 70 -15.80 -6.43 -6.09
CA GLY A 70 -14.96 -7.05 -5.06
C GLY A 70 -13.49 -7.22 -5.49
N GLN A 71 -13.23 -7.53 -6.76
CA GLN A 71 -11.84 -7.56 -7.28
C GLN A 71 -11.21 -6.17 -7.27
N MET A 72 -11.97 -5.14 -7.68
CA MET A 72 -11.51 -3.76 -7.64
C MET A 72 -11.24 -3.30 -6.20
N GLU A 73 -12.13 -3.60 -5.26
CA GLU A 73 -11.95 -3.29 -3.84
C GLU A 73 -10.74 -4.00 -3.24
N THR A 74 -10.50 -5.27 -3.61
CA THR A 74 -9.32 -6.03 -3.18
C THR A 74 -8.03 -5.36 -3.68
N TYR A 75 -7.99 -4.96 -4.94
CA TYR A 75 -6.86 -4.21 -5.49
C TYR A 75 -6.64 -2.89 -4.74
N CYS A 76 -7.70 -2.14 -4.47
CA CYS A 76 -7.62 -0.88 -3.74
C CYS A 76 -7.11 -1.08 -2.30
N GLU A 77 -7.62 -2.09 -1.59
CA GLU A 77 -7.18 -2.49 -0.25
C GLU A 77 -5.69 -2.87 -0.24
N ASN A 78 -5.26 -3.73 -1.15
CA ASN A 78 -3.89 -4.23 -1.19
C ASN A 78 -2.88 -3.16 -1.64
N THR A 79 -3.31 -2.12 -2.36
CA THR A 79 -2.45 -1.00 -2.79
C THR A 79 -2.53 0.21 -1.85
N PHE A 80 -3.68 0.88 -1.77
CA PHE A 80 -3.88 2.07 -0.95
C PHE A 80 -3.92 1.70 0.54
N GLY A 81 -4.56 0.58 0.91
CA GLY A 81 -4.66 0.15 2.31
C GLY A 81 -3.29 -0.18 2.89
N SER A 82 -2.43 -0.87 2.13
CA SER A 82 -1.04 -1.10 2.53
C SER A 82 -0.29 0.19 2.84
N LEU A 83 -0.52 1.27 2.09
CA LEU A 83 0.10 2.57 2.35
C LEU A 83 -0.48 3.23 3.60
N LEU A 84 -1.80 3.18 3.77
CA LEU A 84 -2.46 3.74 4.96
C LEU A 84 -2.04 3.01 6.24
N TYR A 85 -1.91 1.67 6.22
CA TYR A 85 -1.43 0.90 7.37
C TYR A 85 0.01 1.26 7.73
N LEU A 86 0.88 1.43 6.73
CA LEU A 86 2.24 1.94 6.97
C LEU A 86 2.24 3.36 7.55
N GLN A 87 1.30 4.21 7.14
CA GLN A 87 1.16 5.56 7.72
C GLN A 87 0.70 5.50 9.17
N LEU A 88 -0.27 4.64 9.51
CA LEU A 88 -0.67 4.40 10.90
C LEU A 88 0.50 3.90 11.75
N GLU A 89 1.24 2.90 11.26
CA GLU A 89 2.43 2.38 11.94
C GLU A 89 3.52 3.45 12.11
N SER A 90 3.73 4.31 11.10
CA SER A 90 4.72 5.39 11.16
C SER A 90 4.44 6.41 12.27
N VAL A 91 3.17 6.57 12.67
CA VAL A 91 2.77 7.44 13.78
C VAL A 91 2.48 6.67 15.07
N GLY A 92 2.82 5.38 15.13
CA GLY A 92 2.66 4.53 16.31
C GLY A 92 1.21 4.11 16.60
N VAL A 93 0.32 4.14 15.60
CA VAL A 93 -1.06 3.70 15.75
C VAL A 93 -1.17 2.22 15.34
N LYS A 94 -1.46 1.35 16.31
CA LYS A 94 -1.83 -0.06 16.10
C LYS A 94 -3.17 -0.33 16.78
N SER A 95 -4.25 -0.24 16.01
CA SER A 95 -5.63 -0.43 16.48
C SER A 95 -6.45 -1.08 15.39
N LEU A 96 -7.22 -2.11 15.76
CA LEU A 96 -8.11 -2.80 14.84
C LEU A 96 -9.16 -1.86 14.26
N GLU A 97 -9.66 -0.92 15.07
CA GLU A 97 -10.63 0.10 14.64
C GLU A 97 -10.01 1.07 13.63
N ALA A 98 -8.76 1.49 13.86
CA ALA A 98 -8.02 2.33 12.92
C ALA A 98 -7.76 1.60 11.60
N ASP A 99 -7.40 0.31 11.65
CA ASP A 99 -7.19 -0.52 10.48
C ASP A 99 -8.48 -0.72 9.68
N HIS A 100 -9.61 -0.97 10.35
CA HIS A 100 -10.91 -1.04 9.68
C HIS A 100 -11.28 0.28 8.98
N ALA A 101 -11.08 1.41 9.65
CA ALA A 101 -11.33 2.73 9.07
C ALA A 101 -10.41 2.99 7.86
N ALA A 102 -9.13 2.66 7.98
CA ALA A 102 -8.15 2.76 6.90
C ALA A 102 -8.51 1.85 5.71
N SER A 103 -9.01 0.63 5.94
CA SER A 103 -9.47 -0.26 4.86
C SER A 103 -10.61 0.35 4.04
N HIS A 104 -11.64 0.89 4.71
CA HIS A 104 -12.74 1.57 4.03
C HIS A 104 -12.25 2.81 3.27
N MET A 105 -11.37 3.60 3.90
CA MET A 105 -10.78 4.79 3.28
C MET A 105 -9.96 4.42 2.03
N ALA A 106 -9.15 3.36 2.10
CA ALA A 106 -8.35 2.86 0.99
C ALA A 106 -9.20 2.47 -0.22
N LYS A 107 -10.27 1.71 0.00
CA LYS A 107 -11.21 1.31 -1.05
C LYS A 107 -11.85 2.54 -1.71
N ALA A 108 -12.33 3.49 -0.91
CA ALA A 108 -12.92 4.73 -1.42
C ALA A 108 -11.91 5.57 -2.22
N MET A 109 -10.69 5.75 -1.70
CA MET A 109 -9.60 6.48 -2.38
C MET A 109 -9.19 5.83 -3.69
N GLY A 110 -9.08 4.50 -3.71
CA GLY A 110 -8.73 3.74 -4.90
C GLY A 110 -9.82 3.84 -5.98
N ILE A 111 -11.09 3.65 -5.61
CA ILE A 111 -12.22 3.82 -6.52
C ILE A 111 -12.28 5.25 -7.07
N ALA A 112 -12.16 6.27 -6.22
CA ALA A 112 -12.15 7.66 -6.65
C ALA A 112 -10.98 7.97 -7.61
N THR A 113 -9.81 7.40 -7.35
CA THR A 113 -8.63 7.53 -8.22
C THR A 113 -8.90 6.92 -9.60
N MET A 114 -9.49 5.71 -9.64
CA MET A 114 -9.87 5.05 -10.89
C MET A 114 -10.90 5.89 -11.65
N LEU A 115 -12.00 6.30 -11.02
CA LEU A 115 -13.03 7.14 -11.66
C LEU A 115 -12.44 8.43 -12.25
N ARG A 116 -11.52 9.09 -11.54
CA ARG A 116 -10.82 10.28 -12.05
C ARG A 116 -9.90 9.94 -13.23
N ALA A 117 -9.28 8.78 -13.25
CA ALA A 117 -8.42 8.31 -14.34
C ALA A 117 -9.23 7.77 -15.55
N PHE A 118 -10.55 7.56 -15.41
CA PHE A 118 -11.40 6.97 -16.44
C PHE A 118 -11.24 7.58 -17.84
N PRO A 119 -11.26 8.90 -18.02
CA PRO A 119 -11.11 9.47 -19.36
C PRO A 119 -9.76 9.13 -20.00
N PHE A 120 -8.68 9.07 -19.21
CA PHE A 120 -7.35 8.70 -19.71
C PHE A 120 -7.33 7.25 -20.19
N HIS A 121 -7.88 6.32 -19.40
CA HIS A 121 -7.93 4.90 -19.77
C HIS A 121 -8.84 4.64 -20.98
N MET A 122 -9.97 5.34 -21.08
CA MET A 122 -10.86 5.22 -22.24
C MET A 122 -10.19 5.58 -23.56
N HIS A 123 -9.35 6.62 -23.60
CA HIS A 123 -8.58 6.96 -24.80
C HIS A 123 -7.57 5.87 -25.20
N GLN A 124 -7.20 4.99 -24.27
CA GLN A 124 -6.35 3.83 -24.52
C GLN A 124 -7.15 2.55 -24.80
N ASN A 125 -8.48 2.65 -24.99
CA ASN A 125 -9.41 1.52 -25.10
C ASN A 125 -9.36 0.59 -23.88
N ARG A 126 -9.16 1.17 -22.68
CA ARG A 126 -9.07 0.43 -21.42
C ARG A 126 -10.27 0.72 -20.54
N MET A 127 -10.95 -0.36 -20.15
CA MET A 127 -12.13 -0.29 -19.30
C MET A 127 -11.75 -0.57 -17.84
N ILE A 128 -11.77 0.46 -17.01
CA ILE A 128 -11.45 0.35 -15.57
C ILE A 128 -12.68 0.14 -14.69
N ILE A 129 -13.88 0.40 -15.23
CA ILE A 129 -15.13 0.16 -14.52
C ILE A 129 -15.37 -1.35 -14.53
N PRO A 130 -15.70 -1.97 -13.38
CA PRO A 130 -15.90 -3.41 -13.33
C PRO A 130 -16.97 -3.88 -14.31
N ALA A 131 -16.70 -5.00 -14.99
CA ALA A 131 -17.58 -5.53 -16.03
C ALA A 131 -19.02 -5.77 -15.52
N GLU A 132 -19.17 -6.23 -14.27
CA GLU A 132 -20.47 -6.44 -13.63
C GLU A 132 -21.35 -5.18 -13.53
N ILE A 133 -20.74 -3.99 -13.48
CA ILE A 133 -21.46 -2.72 -13.38
C ILE A 133 -21.98 -2.31 -14.75
N THR A 134 -21.22 -2.59 -15.80
CA THR A 134 -21.56 -2.22 -17.18
C THR A 134 -22.42 -3.24 -17.92
N ALA A 135 -22.56 -4.44 -17.37
CA ALA A 135 -23.41 -5.50 -17.92
C ALA A 135 -24.89 -5.33 -17.60
N LYS A 136 -25.27 -4.28 -16.86
CA LYS A 136 -26.66 -3.92 -16.52
C LYS A 136 -27.16 -2.82 -17.44
#